data_AF-A0A6G0XVV2-F1
#
_entry.id   AF-A0A6G0XVV2-F1
#
_cell.length_a   1.000
_cell.length_b   1.000
_cell.length_c   1.000
_cell.angle_alpha   90.00
_cell.angle_beta   90.00
_cell.angle_gamma   90.00
#
_symmetry.space_group_name_H-M   'P 1'
#
loop_
_entity.id
_entity.type
_entity.pdbx_description
1 polymer ?
#
loop_
_entity_poly.entity_id
_entity_poly.type
_entity_poly.pdbx_seq_one_letter_code
_entity_poly.pdbx_strand_id
1 'polypeptide(L)'
;METPLSPSPTPLTLQVDPIAVEDILVEDGYDPIEEGLLSPTSKQRYRSGSLQHRCGFGFLKGATVRTKYFRLRDHGLLGYFTQDDHAASLEIMFTLFTTVEAQPPLNFVLKSVDIIQTATWLKVEDPVTFRTRSAEEMEQWVTDIRNKLDLMKRKEDAKTYRKRSMIPAHNADDLVFSVTDDPPYYRTFANKFLLLNEIGEGSFSIVRKSVNRLTAEMCAVKCAKHTPALLEEVAILKQLHHPNIVNLHGVYKLDDMFYIVMDFMADGDLCDKLIEVHRFPEDQVRHIVMLVAQGIVYIHSLNIVHRDIKPENILLHKNSIKLADFGLAKRITDPSGQFQKGCGTPEYAAPELLYGRPYGTRSDLFSLGVVIYVLLFGNFPFTVASAAALQRLERFTEGEDVRDMSCLSPSNPAWKTVSPEAQQVLLGLLVVDPNERMSATDLLNHPWLTRASTTDPRGMNDDDELRVQNCVEKGLLELLTRGLEVLKHNQTGKSSHAHRTILRLDITSMALTWTPASTLHQHPKKHFQAKVHPRTIFLKDVVQVSAGCSTPAFMKSATIKEDHCFSLVTEVRTLDLETETKSQQEYLVQGLSRLVKMAISR
;
A
#
# COMPACT_ATOMS: atom_id res chain seq x y z
N MET A 1 14.15 -53.34 41.69
CA MET A 1 15.36 -52.52 41.50
C MET A 1 14.97 -51.37 40.60
N GLU A 2 14.53 -50.28 41.21
CA GLU A 2 14.33 -48.99 40.55
C GLU A 2 15.29 -48.02 41.24
N THR A 3 16.18 -47.40 40.48
CA THR A 3 17.05 -46.32 40.93
C THR A 3 16.55 -45.01 40.30
N PRO A 4 16.24 -43.98 41.10
CA PRO A 4 15.75 -42.70 40.60
C PRO A 4 16.88 -41.78 40.13
N LEU A 5 16.60 -41.06 39.05
CA LEU A 5 17.42 -39.98 38.50
C LEU A 5 17.46 -38.78 39.47
N SER A 6 18.65 -38.22 39.65
CA SER A 6 18.99 -37.11 40.54
C SER A 6 18.38 -35.75 40.10
N PRO A 7 18.02 -34.86 41.04
CA PRO A 7 17.53 -33.52 40.73
C PRO A 7 18.67 -32.54 40.42
N SER A 8 18.40 -31.63 39.47
CA SER A 8 19.23 -30.50 39.06
C SER A 8 19.53 -29.52 40.20
N PRO A 9 20.71 -28.86 40.21
CA PRO A 9 21.15 -28.01 41.33
C PRO A 9 20.40 -26.67 41.39
N THR A 10 20.01 -26.30 42.60
CA THR A 10 19.46 -24.99 43.00
C THR A 10 20.54 -23.89 42.88
N PRO A 11 20.20 -22.65 42.46
CA PRO A 11 21.17 -21.56 42.47
C PRO A 11 21.54 -21.16 43.91
N LEU A 12 22.84 -21.06 44.18
CA LEU A 12 23.40 -20.52 45.42
C LEU A 12 23.13 -19.01 45.52
N THR A 13 22.26 -18.60 46.43
CA THR A 13 22.10 -17.20 46.83
C THR A 13 23.28 -16.81 47.73
N LEU A 14 24.25 -16.08 47.19
CA LEU A 14 25.32 -15.45 47.98
C LEU A 14 24.77 -14.16 48.63
N GLN A 15 24.47 -14.24 49.93
CA GLN A 15 24.34 -13.04 50.78
C GLN A 15 25.73 -12.42 50.93
N VAL A 16 25.86 -11.14 50.55
CA VAL A 16 27.07 -10.35 50.80
C VAL A 16 26.70 -9.31 51.86
N ASP A 17 27.32 -9.41 53.03
CA ASP A 17 27.16 -8.44 54.12
C ASP A 17 27.80 -7.09 53.76
N PRO A 18 27.20 -5.95 54.17
CA PRO A 18 27.77 -4.62 53.94
C PRO A 18 28.99 -4.36 54.82
N ILE A 19 30.07 -3.85 54.22
CA ILE A 19 31.30 -3.43 54.92
C ILE A 19 31.14 -2.00 55.46
N ALA A 20 31.62 -1.76 56.68
CA ALA A 20 31.43 -0.58 57.52
C ALA A 20 32.06 0.75 56.98
N VAL A 21 31.56 1.85 57.52
CA VAL A 21 31.62 3.26 57.04
C VAL A 21 32.92 4.03 57.37
N GLU A 22 33.88 3.42 58.04
CA GLU A 22 35.07 4.15 58.53
C GLU A 22 36.29 3.81 57.66
N ASP A 23 36.66 4.73 56.75
CA ASP A 23 38.05 4.99 56.29
C ASP A 23 38.10 5.76 54.96
N ILE A 24 37.57 6.99 54.86
CA ILE A 24 38.01 7.92 53.80
C ILE A 24 38.01 9.37 54.32
N LEU A 25 39.20 9.98 54.31
CA LEU A 25 39.52 11.34 54.74
C LEU A 25 38.83 12.42 53.90
N VAL A 26 38.43 13.52 54.57
CA VAL A 26 37.79 14.71 54.00
C VAL A 26 38.90 15.72 53.65
N GLU A 27 38.99 16.15 52.40
CA GLU A 27 39.70 17.38 52.03
C GLU A 27 38.67 18.46 51.65
N ASP A 28 38.65 19.52 52.45
CA ASP A 28 37.82 20.70 52.30
C ASP A 28 38.36 21.62 51.20
N GLY A 29 37.52 21.92 50.22
CA GLY A 29 37.79 22.91 49.17
C GLY A 29 36.49 23.27 48.45
N TYR A 30 35.72 24.20 49.03
CA TYR A 30 34.50 24.76 48.45
C TYR A 30 34.80 26.04 47.68
N ASP A 31 34.22 26.16 46.49
CA ASP A 31 33.87 27.44 45.87
C ASP A 31 32.36 27.45 45.55
N PRO A 32 31.62 28.54 45.82
CA PRO A 32 30.19 28.62 45.58
C PRO A 32 29.92 29.17 44.17
N ILE A 33 29.13 28.46 43.34
CA ILE A 33 28.65 29.02 42.07
C ILE A 33 27.14 28.80 41.89
N GLU A 34 26.47 29.95 41.93
CA GLU A 34 25.27 30.45 41.25
C GLU A 34 24.21 29.50 40.66
N GLU A 35 22.96 29.85 41.00
CA GLU A 35 21.74 29.44 40.33
C GLU A 35 21.74 29.86 38.84
N GLY A 36 21.61 28.87 37.96
CA GLY A 36 20.79 28.97 36.76
C GLY A 36 21.50 29.27 35.45
N LEU A 37 21.55 28.28 34.56
CA LEU A 37 21.60 28.51 33.11
C LEU A 37 20.73 27.47 32.35
N LEU A 38 19.79 28.00 31.57
CA LEU A 38 18.92 27.30 30.61
C LEU A 38 19.68 27.08 29.30
N SER A 39 19.48 25.94 28.61
CA SER A 39 19.93 25.77 27.22
C SER A 39 18.86 26.31 26.25
N PRO A 40 19.24 26.89 25.08
CA PRO A 40 18.29 27.59 24.21
C PRO A 40 17.38 26.66 23.39
N THR A 41 17.58 25.34 23.42
CA THR A 41 16.96 24.41 22.46
C THR A 41 16.17 23.25 23.07
N SER A 42 16.10 23.10 24.40
CA SER A 42 15.09 22.24 25.02
C SER A 42 14.62 22.79 26.37
N LYS A 43 13.30 22.96 26.53
CA LYS A 43 12.67 23.41 27.77
C LYS A 43 12.65 22.30 28.86
N GLN A 44 13.77 21.61 29.11
CA GLN A 44 13.91 20.69 30.24
C GLN A 44 15.15 21.02 31.06
N ARG A 45 14.96 21.26 32.37
CA ARG A 45 16.05 21.32 33.36
C ARG A 45 16.64 19.91 33.48
N TYR A 46 17.92 19.76 33.22
CA TYR A 46 18.66 18.51 33.48
C TYR A 46 19.40 18.63 34.80
N ARG A 47 19.34 17.60 35.65
CA ARG A 47 20.12 17.55 36.89
C ARG A 47 21.61 17.56 36.56
N SER A 48 22.35 18.45 37.22
CA SER A 48 23.80 18.48 37.15
C SER A 48 24.40 18.88 38.50
N GLY A 49 25.64 18.49 38.73
CA GLY A 49 26.35 18.80 39.97
C GLY A 49 27.57 17.92 40.18
N SER A 50 28.43 18.35 41.09
CA SER A 50 29.65 17.62 41.44
C SER A 50 29.33 16.40 42.31
N LEU A 51 29.73 15.22 41.86
CA LEU A 51 29.63 13.97 42.62
C LEU A 51 31.02 13.36 42.80
N GLN A 52 31.23 12.73 43.95
CA GLN A 52 32.36 11.85 44.17
C GLN A 52 31.99 10.45 43.72
N HIS A 53 32.84 9.83 42.91
CA HIS A 53 32.65 8.45 42.45
C HIS A 53 33.90 7.62 42.70
N ARG A 54 33.71 6.32 42.91
CA ARG A 54 34.80 5.37 43.11
C ARG A 54 35.41 4.98 41.76
N CYS A 55 36.74 4.97 41.66
CA CYS A 55 37.51 4.51 40.50
C CYS A 55 38.34 3.27 40.89
N GLY A 56 38.17 2.16 40.16
CA GLY A 56 39.03 0.98 40.27
C GLY A 56 38.28 -0.35 40.07
N PHE A 57 38.89 -1.27 39.31
CA PHE A 57 38.40 -2.64 39.10
C PHE A 57 38.36 -3.41 40.43
N GLY A 58 37.34 -4.25 40.58
CA GLY A 58 37.27 -5.22 41.67
C GLY A 58 38.58 -6.03 41.83
N PHE A 59 38.90 -6.34 43.08
CA PHE A 59 39.91 -7.28 43.58
C PHE A 59 41.34 -6.81 43.91
N LEU A 60 41.72 -5.53 43.76
CA LEU A 60 43.00 -5.03 44.30
C LEU A 60 42.79 -3.78 45.17
N LYS A 61 43.38 -3.80 46.38
CA LYS A 61 43.45 -2.67 47.31
C LYS A 61 43.95 -1.40 46.58
N GLY A 62 43.13 -0.35 46.53
CA GLY A 62 43.51 0.93 45.95
C GLY A 62 42.40 1.68 45.23
N ALA A 63 41.14 1.57 45.68
CA ALA A 63 40.07 2.36 45.08
C ALA A 63 40.27 3.84 45.38
N THR A 64 40.41 4.65 44.34
CA THR A 64 40.54 6.12 44.47
C THR A 64 39.18 6.76 44.29
N VAL A 65 38.83 7.72 45.16
CA VAL A 65 37.61 8.52 44.98
C VAL A 65 37.99 9.73 44.14
N ARG A 66 37.21 10.01 43.09
CA ARG A 66 37.40 11.19 42.24
C ARG A 66 36.14 12.03 42.21
N THR A 67 36.30 13.34 42.28
CA THR A 67 35.21 14.30 42.06
C THR A 67 35.14 14.65 40.58
N LYS A 68 33.94 14.57 40.01
CA LYS A 68 33.64 15.05 38.64
C LYS A 68 32.34 15.83 38.64
N TYR A 69 32.21 16.75 37.70
CA TYR A 69 30.94 17.41 37.45
C TYR A 69 30.07 16.50 36.57
N PHE A 70 28.96 16.01 37.08
CA PHE A 70 28.08 15.12 36.34
C PHE A 70 26.88 15.84 35.78
N ARG A 71 26.48 15.47 34.56
CA ARG A 71 25.24 15.92 33.92
C ARG A 71 24.39 14.69 33.58
N LEU A 72 23.17 14.66 34.10
CA LEU A 72 22.19 13.62 33.78
C LEU A 72 21.62 13.89 32.38
N ARG A 73 21.78 12.93 31.46
CA ARG A 73 21.31 13.02 30.07
C ARG A 73 20.30 11.92 29.77
N ASP A 74 19.77 11.93 28.56
CA ASP A 74 18.76 10.96 28.10
C ASP A 74 19.25 9.51 28.09
N HIS A 75 20.54 9.31 27.86
CA HIS A 75 21.16 8.01 27.65
C HIS A 75 22.07 7.56 28.81
N GLY A 76 22.28 8.41 29.82
CA GLY A 76 23.21 8.10 30.91
C GLY A 76 23.67 9.30 31.71
N LEU A 77 24.68 9.08 32.54
CA LEU A 77 25.32 10.09 33.38
C LEU A 77 26.73 10.38 32.85
N LEU A 78 26.97 11.63 32.46
CA LEU A 78 28.22 12.05 31.83
C LEU A 78 29.05 12.87 32.83
N GLY A 79 30.27 12.42 33.10
CA GLY A 79 31.22 13.03 34.03
C GLY A 79 32.29 13.86 33.31
N TYR A 80 32.41 15.11 33.71
CA TYR A 80 33.35 16.11 33.20
C TYR A 80 34.40 16.42 34.28
N PHE A 81 35.60 16.86 33.87
CA PHE A 81 36.61 17.27 34.85
C PHE A 81 36.21 18.60 35.51
N THR A 82 35.70 19.53 34.71
CA THR A 82 35.19 20.83 35.16
C THR A 82 33.76 21.06 34.65
N GLN A 83 33.07 22.06 35.21
CA GLN A 83 31.72 22.44 34.79
C GLN A 83 31.69 23.01 33.36
N ASP A 84 32.79 23.58 32.86
CA ASP A 84 32.85 24.25 31.56
C ASP A 84 33.29 23.33 30.42
N ASP A 85 33.71 22.10 30.73
CA ASP A 85 34.15 21.16 29.71
C ASP A 85 32.98 20.75 28.77
N HIS A 86 33.31 20.66 27.49
CA HIS A 86 32.40 20.23 26.44
C HIS A 86 32.51 18.74 26.09
N ALA A 87 33.58 18.06 26.51
CA ALA A 87 33.81 16.64 26.28
C ALA A 87 33.72 15.85 27.59
N ALA A 88 32.94 14.77 27.59
CA ALA A 88 32.83 13.90 28.75
C ALA A 88 34.10 13.05 28.89
N SER A 89 34.62 13.01 30.12
CA SER A 89 35.78 12.19 30.49
C SER A 89 35.41 10.80 31.00
N LEU A 90 34.12 10.59 31.29
CA LEU A 90 33.53 9.36 31.77
C LEU A 90 32.07 9.36 31.35
N GLU A 91 31.63 8.32 30.63
CA GLU A 91 30.23 8.15 30.27
C GLU A 91 29.70 6.87 30.90
N ILE A 92 28.63 7.00 31.69
CA ILE A 92 27.96 5.88 32.34
C ILE A 92 26.61 5.74 31.67
N MET A 93 26.51 4.79 30.75
CA MET A 93 25.34 4.56 29.91
C MET A 93 24.33 3.70 30.66
N PHE A 94 23.07 4.13 30.64
CA PHE A 94 21.98 3.37 31.24
C PHE A 94 21.49 2.30 30.27
N THR A 95 21.22 1.12 30.82
CA THR A 95 20.60 -0.01 30.14
C THR A 95 19.16 -0.20 30.65
N LEU A 96 18.37 -1.06 29.99
CA LEU A 96 17.02 -1.41 30.45
C LEU A 96 17.00 -2.08 31.83
N PHE A 97 18.13 -2.66 32.23
CA PHE A 97 18.32 -3.36 33.50
C PHE A 97 18.95 -2.47 34.57
N THR A 98 19.31 -1.22 34.24
CA THR A 98 19.91 -0.31 35.22
C THR A 98 18.97 -0.04 36.38
N THR A 99 19.51 -0.10 37.58
CA THR A 99 18.83 0.28 38.82
C THR A 99 19.65 1.30 39.59
N VAL A 100 18.96 2.16 40.34
CA VAL A 100 19.56 3.09 41.29
C VAL A 100 19.06 2.79 42.70
N GLU A 101 19.98 2.60 43.62
CA GLU A 101 19.69 2.30 45.02
C GLU A 101 20.31 3.39 45.90
N ALA A 102 19.49 4.01 46.75
CA ALA A 102 19.99 4.89 47.80
C ALA A 102 20.64 4.04 48.88
N GLN A 103 21.81 4.47 49.34
CA GLN A 103 22.52 3.93 50.50
C GLN A 103 22.75 5.10 51.48
N PRO A 104 21.72 5.42 52.30
CA PRO A 104 21.80 6.52 53.25
C PRO A 104 23.03 6.38 54.17
N PRO A 105 23.65 7.50 54.60
CA PRO A 105 23.10 8.86 54.53
C PRO A 105 23.46 9.67 53.27
N LEU A 106 24.53 9.32 52.53
CA LEU A 106 25.08 10.19 51.47
C LEU A 106 25.35 9.50 50.14
N ASN A 107 25.18 8.18 50.07
CA ASN A 107 25.63 7.39 48.93
C ASN A 107 24.47 6.88 48.09
N PHE A 108 24.71 6.68 46.81
CA PHE A 108 23.83 5.89 45.97
C PHE A 108 24.64 5.04 44.99
N VAL A 109 24.05 3.95 44.54
CA VAL A 109 24.71 2.97 43.67
C VAL A 109 23.90 2.79 42.39
N LEU A 110 24.58 2.81 41.25
CA LEU A 110 24.06 2.40 39.96
C LEU A 110 24.54 1.01 39.61
N LYS A 111 23.63 0.09 39.30
CA LYS A 111 23.94 -1.29 38.88
C LYS A 111 23.58 -1.50 37.42
N SER A 112 24.23 -2.47 36.75
CA SER A 112 23.94 -2.86 35.37
C SER A 112 24.01 -1.69 34.38
N VAL A 113 25.14 -0.97 34.41
CA VAL A 113 25.46 0.16 33.53
C VAL A 113 26.63 -0.20 32.61
N ASP A 114 26.70 0.42 31.44
CA ASP A 114 27.88 0.31 30.57
C ASP A 114 28.77 1.55 30.78
N ILE A 115 30.05 1.35 31.06
CA ILE A 115 30.99 2.45 31.31
C ILE A 115 31.91 2.63 30.09
N ILE A 116 31.95 3.84 29.55
CA ILE A 116 32.84 4.23 28.46
C ILE A 116 33.87 5.22 29.01
N GLN A 117 35.13 4.80 29.05
CA GLN A 117 36.30 5.68 29.29
C GLN A 117 37.10 5.77 27.99
N THR A 118 37.63 6.96 27.68
CA THR A 118 38.19 7.37 26.38
C THR A 118 39.47 6.66 25.93
N ALA A 119 39.71 5.40 26.31
CA ALA A 119 40.81 4.59 25.76
C ALA A 119 40.55 3.08 25.67
N THR A 120 39.49 2.52 26.24
CA THR A 120 39.20 1.08 26.13
C THR A 120 37.70 0.79 26.32
N TRP A 121 37.09 0.09 25.36
CA TRP A 121 35.76 -0.49 25.52
C TRP A 121 35.88 -1.73 26.41
N LEU A 122 35.67 -1.58 27.71
CA LEU A 122 35.51 -2.73 28.60
C LEU A 122 34.07 -2.75 29.11
N LYS A 123 33.34 -3.81 28.73
CA LYS A 123 32.00 -4.08 29.24
C LYS A 123 32.13 -4.63 30.66
N VAL A 124 32.15 -3.73 31.64
CA VAL A 124 32.21 -4.10 33.05
C VAL A 124 30.82 -3.89 33.65
N GLU A 125 30.12 -4.98 33.93
CA GLU A 125 28.82 -4.97 34.61
C GLU A 125 28.97 -4.70 36.13
N ASP A 126 29.86 -3.78 36.52
CA ASP A 126 30.13 -3.49 37.92
C ASP A 126 29.24 -2.35 38.45
N PRO A 127 28.82 -2.41 39.74
CA PRO A 127 28.10 -1.32 40.38
C PRO A 127 28.98 -0.07 40.55
N VAL A 128 28.46 1.09 40.19
CA VAL A 128 29.12 2.39 40.39
C VAL A 128 28.53 3.10 41.59
N THR A 129 29.34 3.33 42.62
CA THR A 129 28.96 4.07 43.83
C THR A 129 29.29 5.54 43.71
N PHE A 130 28.33 6.39 44.07
CA PHE A 130 28.44 7.84 44.16
C PHE A 130 28.21 8.31 45.58
N ARG A 131 28.89 9.38 45.95
CA ARG A 131 28.72 10.12 47.20
C ARG A 131 28.35 11.56 46.91
N THR A 132 27.37 12.06 47.66
CA THR A 132 26.81 13.42 47.58
C THR A 132 27.21 14.25 48.80
N ARG A 133 26.94 15.56 48.78
CA ARG A 133 27.31 16.48 49.86
C ARG A 133 26.31 16.49 51.01
N SER A 134 25.05 16.14 50.74
CA SER A 134 23.99 16.07 51.75
C SER A 134 23.01 14.94 51.45
N ALA A 135 22.29 14.48 52.48
CA ALA A 135 21.25 13.46 52.32
C ALA A 135 20.12 13.94 51.40
N GLU A 136 19.80 15.24 51.45
CA GLU A 136 18.83 15.85 50.54
C GLU A 136 19.33 15.81 49.09
N GLU A 137 20.62 16.08 48.85
CA GLU A 137 21.20 15.98 47.52
C GLU A 137 21.19 14.54 46.99
N MET A 138 21.51 13.56 47.84
CA MET A 138 21.39 12.13 47.54
C MET A 138 19.98 11.77 47.11
N GLU A 139 18.96 12.16 47.89
CA GLU A 139 17.57 11.86 47.59
C GLU A 139 17.11 12.48 46.27
N GLN A 140 17.53 13.73 46.00
CA GLN A 140 17.23 14.39 44.74
C GLN A 140 17.90 13.68 43.55
N TRP A 141 19.19 13.34 43.65
CA TRP A 141 19.89 12.59 42.59
C TRP A 141 19.26 11.22 42.34
N VAL A 142 18.96 10.46 43.39
CA VAL A 142 18.31 9.16 43.29
C VAL A 142 16.93 9.29 42.67
N THR A 143 16.16 10.30 43.07
CA THR A 143 14.81 10.56 42.52
C THR A 143 14.87 10.93 41.05
N ASP A 144 15.78 11.83 40.66
CA ASP A 144 15.95 12.25 39.26
C ASP A 144 16.42 11.11 38.36
N ILE A 145 17.38 10.29 38.83
CA ILE A 145 17.85 9.13 38.10
C ILE A 145 16.75 8.06 38.02
N ARG A 146 16.01 7.81 39.11
CA ARG A 146 14.89 6.86 39.11
C ARG A 146 13.79 7.31 38.15
N ASN A 147 13.41 8.58 38.16
CA ASN A 147 12.47 9.16 37.19
C ASN A 147 12.95 8.98 35.75
N LYS A 148 14.27 9.09 35.51
CA LYS A 148 14.86 8.89 34.19
C LYS A 148 14.86 7.43 33.75
N LEU A 149 15.20 6.51 34.65
CA LEU A 149 15.15 5.07 34.41
C LEU A 149 13.71 4.59 34.18
N ASP A 150 12.76 5.09 34.96
CA ASP A 150 11.34 4.84 34.77
C ASP A 150 10.84 5.42 33.44
N LEU A 151 11.31 6.61 33.05
CA LEU A 151 10.99 7.17 31.73
C LEU A 151 11.60 6.34 30.60
N MET A 152 12.80 5.78 30.76
CA MET A 152 13.42 4.90 29.77
C MET A 152 12.70 3.57 29.68
N LYS A 153 12.37 2.94 30.81
CA LYS A 153 11.55 1.73 30.88
C LYS A 153 10.18 2.00 30.27
N ARG A 154 9.51 3.10 30.62
CA ARG A 154 8.25 3.54 29.98
C ARG A 154 8.41 3.84 28.50
N LYS A 155 9.55 4.36 28.02
CA LYS A 155 9.80 4.60 26.57
C LYS A 155 10.04 3.29 25.83
N GLU A 156 10.70 2.31 26.45
CA GLU A 156 10.92 0.99 25.86
C GLU A 156 9.67 0.11 25.95
N ASP A 157 8.95 0.17 27.06
CA ASP A 157 7.61 -0.37 27.24
C ASP A 157 6.64 0.33 26.31
N ALA A 158 6.77 1.65 26.05
CA ALA A 158 5.99 2.36 25.04
C ALA A 158 6.47 2.05 23.62
N LYS A 159 7.71 1.63 23.36
CA LYS A 159 8.17 1.12 22.06
C LYS A 159 7.69 -0.30 21.82
N THR A 160 7.70 -1.13 22.86
CA THR A 160 7.23 -2.51 22.88
C THR A 160 5.71 -2.56 22.85
N TYR A 161 5.06 -1.62 23.54
CA TYR A 161 3.65 -1.29 23.44
C TYR A 161 3.36 -0.65 22.09
N ARG A 162 4.12 0.30 21.52
CA ARG A 162 3.95 0.74 20.10
C ARG A 162 4.11 -0.39 19.08
N LYS A 163 4.97 -1.37 19.36
CA LYS A 163 5.10 -2.63 18.61
C LYS A 163 3.90 -3.58 18.85
N ARG A 164 3.16 -3.45 19.96
CA ARG A 164 1.99 -4.27 20.34
C ARG A 164 0.62 -3.52 20.34
N SER A 165 0.60 -2.21 20.16
CA SER A 165 -0.45 -1.26 20.52
C SER A 165 0.04 0.14 20.12
N MET A 166 -0.22 0.49 18.85
CA MET A 166 0.11 1.77 18.25
C MET A 166 -0.37 2.95 19.12
N ILE A 167 0.49 3.95 19.32
CA ILE A 167 0.24 5.43 19.33
C ILE A 167 1.36 6.18 20.12
N PRO A 168 2.05 7.17 19.52
CA PRO A 168 2.63 8.34 20.18
C PRO A 168 1.66 9.53 20.24
N ALA A 169 1.78 10.34 21.28
CA ALA A 169 1.00 11.54 21.53
C ALA A 169 1.58 12.81 20.87
N HIS A 170 0.69 13.63 20.29
CA HIS A 170 0.81 15.09 20.01
C HIS A 170 1.82 15.50 18.92
N ASN A 171 1.50 16.24 17.84
CA ASN A 171 0.46 17.24 17.55
C ASN A 171 0.38 17.49 16.02
N ALA A 172 -0.75 17.97 15.52
CA ALA A 172 -0.92 18.76 14.28
C ALA A 172 -0.54 18.16 12.90
N ASP A 173 0.29 17.13 12.81
CA ASP A 173 0.78 16.60 11.52
C ASP A 173 -0.12 15.52 10.90
N ASP A 174 -1.05 14.96 11.67
CA ASP A 174 -1.94 13.89 11.20
C ASP A 174 -2.96 14.36 10.17
N LEU A 175 -3.30 15.65 10.13
CA LEU A 175 -4.36 16.17 9.27
C LEU A 175 -3.75 17.19 8.30
N VAL A 176 -3.51 16.78 7.05
CA VAL A 176 -2.96 17.70 6.06
C VAL A 176 -4.05 18.65 5.60
N PHE A 177 -5.30 18.17 5.51
CA PHE A 177 -6.45 18.96 5.05
C PHE A 177 -7.80 18.40 5.52
N SER A 178 -8.41 19.04 6.51
CA SER A 178 -9.85 19.34 6.65
C SER A 178 -10.08 20.09 7.96
N VAL A 179 -10.74 21.24 7.92
CA VAL A 179 -11.31 21.81 9.16
C VAL A 179 -12.53 20.94 9.44
N THR A 180 -12.39 19.93 10.30
CA THR A 180 -13.52 19.10 10.68
C THR A 180 -14.16 19.66 11.94
N ASP A 181 -15.49 19.70 11.97
CA ASP A 181 -16.27 19.93 13.19
C ASP A 181 -16.29 18.67 14.09
N ASP A 182 -15.42 17.68 13.82
CA ASP A 182 -15.37 16.46 14.60
C ASP A 182 -14.94 16.76 16.05
N PRO A 183 -15.48 16.01 17.03
CA PRO A 183 -15.02 16.09 18.41
C PRO A 183 -13.50 15.89 18.50
N PRO A 184 -12.80 16.56 19.44
CA PRO A 184 -11.33 16.52 19.53
C PRO A 184 -10.72 15.11 19.52
N TYR A 185 -11.41 14.12 20.09
CA TYR A 185 -10.98 12.73 20.10
C TYR A 185 -10.88 12.13 18.69
N TYR A 186 -11.81 12.45 17.79
CA TYR A 186 -11.90 11.91 16.42
C TYR A 186 -11.14 12.74 15.38
N ARG A 187 -10.27 13.66 15.80
CA ARG A 187 -9.50 14.47 14.85
C ARG A 187 -8.30 13.73 14.27
N THR A 188 -7.75 12.72 14.94
CA THR A 188 -6.64 11.93 14.40
C THR A 188 -7.14 10.75 13.59
N PHE A 189 -6.34 10.32 12.60
CA PHE A 189 -6.69 9.18 11.75
C PHE A 189 -6.96 7.92 12.59
N ALA A 190 -6.07 7.59 13.53
CA ALA A 190 -6.15 6.38 14.34
C ALA A 190 -7.41 6.30 15.23
N ASN A 191 -7.90 7.45 15.68
CA ASN A 191 -9.11 7.51 16.52
C ASN A 191 -10.39 7.59 15.70
N LYS A 192 -10.35 8.18 14.49
CA LYS A 192 -11.52 8.28 13.61
C LYS A 192 -11.74 7.05 12.75
N PHE A 193 -10.68 6.40 12.29
CA PHE A 193 -10.76 5.33 11.32
C PHE A 193 -10.17 4.03 11.86
N LEU A 194 -10.89 2.94 11.65
CA LEU A 194 -10.38 1.59 11.87
C LEU A 194 -10.06 0.95 10.52
N LEU A 195 -8.76 0.84 10.21
CA LEU A 195 -8.29 0.09 9.05
C LEU A 195 -8.60 -1.40 9.19
N LEU A 196 -9.12 -1.99 8.12
CA LEU A 196 -9.45 -3.39 7.98
C LEU A 196 -8.52 -4.04 6.94
N ASN A 197 -9.02 -5.04 6.21
CA ASN A 197 -8.30 -5.76 5.18
C ASN A 197 -7.92 -4.86 4.00
N GLU A 198 -6.87 -5.28 3.31
CA GLU A 198 -6.50 -4.76 2.00
C GLU A 198 -7.57 -5.10 0.97
N ILE A 199 -7.82 -4.18 0.04
CA ILE A 199 -8.79 -4.31 -1.05
C ILE A 199 -8.19 -3.92 -2.41
N GLY A 200 -6.93 -3.50 -2.46
CA GLY A 200 -6.23 -3.20 -3.71
C GLY A 200 -4.77 -2.82 -3.45
N GLU A 201 -3.91 -3.12 -4.42
CA GLU A 201 -2.48 -2.78 -4.39
C GLU A 201 -2.09 -2.17 -5.74
N GLY A 202 -1.48 -0.99 -5.69
CA GLY A 202 -0.90 -0.30 -6.84
C GLY A 202 0.61 -0.19 -6.69
N SER A 203 1.31 0.26 -7.75
CA SER A 203 2.78 0.29 -7.77
C SER A 203 3.44 1.11 -6.65
N PHE A 204 2.73 2.08 -6.07
CA PHE A 204 3.23 2.97 -5.03
C PHE A 204 2.23 3.18 -3.86
N SER A 205 1.15 2.41 -3.83
CA SER A 205 0.08 2.60 -2.86
C SER A 205 -0.66 1.30 -2.54
N ILE A 206 -1.18 1.19 -1.33
CA ILE A 206 -2.08 0.10 -0.92
C ILE A 206 -3.43 0.71 -0.56
N VAL A 207 -4.53 0.13 -1.01
CA VAL A 207 -5.88 0.53 -0.65
C VAL A 207 -6.45 -0.45 0.36
N ARG A 208 -6.94 0.07 1.48
CA ARG A 208 -7.53 -0.74 2.56
C ARG A 208 -8.97 -0.33 2.80
N LYS A 209 -9.81 -1.30 3.14
CA LYS A 209 -11.13 -1.05 3.70
C LYS A 209 -10.97 -0.43 5.09
N SER A 210 -11.87 0.46 5.47
CA SER A 210 -11.85 1.13 6.78
C SER A 210 -13.27 1.41 7.27
N VAL A 211 -13.43 1.60 8.58
CA VAL A 211 -14.68 2.06 9.20
C VAL A 211 -14.44 3.43 9.82
N ASN A 212 -15.28 4.41 9.49
CA ASN A 212 -15.38 5.64 10.24
C ASN A 212 -16.06 5.35 11.59
N ARG A 213 -15.32 5.41 12.69
CA ARG A 213 -15.82 5.11 14.04
C ARG A 213 -16.87 6.10 14.53
N LEU A 214 -16.92 7.31 13.96
CA LEU A 214 -17.89 8.32 14.33
C LEU A 214 -19.25 8.06 13.66
N THR A 215 -19.24 7.75 12.35
CA THR A 215 -20.48 7.56 11.56
C THR A 215 -20.88 6.10 11.37
N ALA A 216 -20.00 5.17 11.73
CA ALA A 216 -20.07 3.74 11.42
C ALA A 216 -20.10 3.40 9.92
N GLU A 217 -19.78 4.36 9.05
CA GLU A 217 -19.77 4.14 7.60
C GLU A 217 -18.47 3.48 7.14
N MET A 218 -18.57 2.70 6.05
CA MET A 218 -17.42 2.10 5.38
C MET A 218 -16.71 3.14 4.50
N CYS A 219 -15.38 3.13 4.53
CA CYS A 219 -14.53 3.99 3.71
C CYS A 219 -13.40 3.18 3.05
N ALA A 220 -12.86 3.68 1.94
CA ALA A 220 -11.63 3.19 1.34
C ALA A 220 -10.48 4.12 1.76
N VAL A 221 -9.31 3.56 2.08
CA VAL A 221 -8.14 4.34 2.49
C VAL A 221 -6.95 3.97 1.63
N LYS A 222 -6.56 4.89 0.74
CA LYS A 222 -5.34 4.78 -0.07
C LYS A 222 -4.16 5.24 0.77
N CYS A 223 -3.25 4.30 1.04
CA CYS A 223 -2.03 4.48 1.82
C CYS A 223 -0.86 4.60 0.84
N ALA A 224 -0.26 5.77 0.70
CA ALA A 224 0.76 6.06 -0.31
C ALA A 224 1.92 6.88 0.25
N LYS A 225 3.11 6.74 -0.31
CA LYS A 225 4.27 7.58 0.05
C LYS A 225 4.07 9.00 -0.47
N HIS A 226 4.68 9.97 0.23
CA HIS A 226 4.71 11.35 -0.23
C HIS A 226 5.38 11.49 -1.60
N THR A 227 4.61 11.92 -2.60
CA THR A 227 5.11 12.26 -3.94
C THR A 227 4.41 13.50 -4.46
N PRO A 228 5.04 14.29 -5.36
CA PRO A 228 4.38 15.43 -6.00
C PRO A 228 3.09 15.06 -6.72
N ALA A 229 3.07 13.89 -7.39
CA ALA A 229 1.88 13.39 -8.09
C ALA A 229 0.72 13.11 -7.12
N LEU A 230 1.00 12.54 -5.94
CA LEU A 230 -0.01 12.32 -4.91
C LEU A 230 -0.60 13.64 -4.37
N LEU A 231 0.23 14.66 -4.19
CA LEU A 231 -0.25 15.98 -3.76
C LEU A 231 -1.15 16.63 -4.82
N GLU A 232 -0.83 16.47 -6.10
CA GLU A 232 -1.66 16.94 -7.22
C GLU A 232 -3.01 16.20 -7.26
N GLU A 233 -3.01 14.86 -7.14
CA GLU A 233 -4.22 14.04 -7.01
C GLU A 233 -5.12 14.54 -5.86
N VAL A 234 -4.53 14.72 -4.68
CA VAL A 234 -5.24 15.24 -3.50
C VAL A 234 -5.78 16.66 -3.73
N ALA A 235 -5.00 17.53 -4.39
CA ALA A 235 -5.43 18.90 -4.69
C ALA A 235 -6.61 18.93 -5.66
N ILE A 236 -6.64 18.02 -6.64
CA ILE A 236 -7.77 17.84 -7.55
C ILE A 236 -8.98 17.32 -6.77
N LEU A 237 -8.85 16.19 -6.08
CA LEU A 237 -9.96 15.52 -5.38
C LEU A 237 -10.69 16.43 -4.38
N LYS A 238 -9.98 17.32 -3.66
CA LYS A 238 -10.60 18.28 -2.74
C LYS A 238 -11.63 19.21 -3.37
N GLN A 239 -11.50 19.48 -4.65
CA GLN A 239 -12.37 20.41 -5.36
C GLN A 239 -13.60 19.70 -5.94
N LEU A 240 -13.60 18.36 -5.93
CA LEU A 240 -14.62 17.55 -6.58
C LEU A 240 -15.69 17.12 -5.58
N HIS A 241 -16.94 17.48 -5.89
CA HIS A 241 -18.13 17.11 -5.15
C HIS A 241 -19.24 16.81 -6.14
N HIS A 242 -19.45 15.54 -6.45
CA HIS A 242 -20.46 15.10 -7.41
C HIS A 242 -20.89 13.65 -7.12
N PRO A 243 -22.19 13.29 -7.26
CA PRO A 243 -22.67 11.94 -6.97
C PRO A 243 -21.95 10.83 -7.76
N ASN A 244 -21.47 11.14 -8.98
CA ASN A 244 -20.78 10.19 -9.85
C ASN A 244 -19.24 10.30 -9.85
N ILE A 245 -18.68 11.01 -8.88
CA ILE A 245 -17.23 11.07 -8.64
C ILE A 245 -16.97 10.55 -7.22
N VAL A 246 -15.85 9.85 -7.02
CA VAL A 246 -15.42 9.42 -5.68
C VAL A 246 -15.18 10.64 -4.80
N ASN A 247 -15.80 10.69 -3.62
CA ASN A 247 -15.63 11.77 -2.68
C ASN A 247 -14.37 11.56 -1.84
N LEU A 248 -13.68 12.66 -1.54
CA LEU A 248 -12.61 12.71 -0.56
C LEU A 248 -13.17 13.08 0.81
N HIS A 249 -13.08 12.17 1.79
CA HIS A 249 -13.53 12.42 3.16
C HIS A 249 -12.44 13.05 4.04
N GLY A 250 -11.16 12.82 3.73
CA GLY A 250 -10.07 13.41 4.47
C GLY A 250 -8.71 12.92 4.02
N VAL A 251 -7.67 13.71 4.32
CA VAL A 251 -6.28 13.37 4.04
C VAL A 251 -5.46 13.50 5.30
N TYR A 252 -4.85 12.38 5.67
CA TYR A 252 -4.06 12.27 6.88
C TYR A 252 -2.62 11.92 6.55
N LYS A 253 -1.67 12.41 7.34
CA LYS A 253 -0.25 12.06 7.19
C LYS A 253 0.23 11.43 8.48
N LEU A 254 0.64 10.17 8.41
CA LEU A 254 1.22 9.46 9.54
C LEU A 254 2.60 8.97 9.12
N ASP A 255 3.62 9.40 9.86
CA ASP A 255 5.03 9.21 9.51
C ASP A 255 5.33 9.72 8.07
N ASP A 256 5.88 8.87 7.21
CA ASP A 256 6.21 9.17 5.79
C ASP A 256 5.09 8.77 4.80
N MET A 257 3.91 8.44 5.32
CA MET A 257 2.79 7.93 4.53
C MET A 257 1.56 8.84 4.60
N PHE A 258 0.87 8.96 3.48
CA PHE A 258 -0.40 9.64 3.34
C PHE A 258 -1.54 8.62 3.31
N TYR A 259 -2.60 8.93 4.04
CA TYR A 259 -3.83 8.16 4.17
C TYR A 259 -4.98 8.99 3.61
N ILE A 260 -5.39 8.67 2.40
CA ILE A 260 -6.43 9.37 1.66
C ILE A 260 -7.72 8.59 1.83
N VAL A 261 -8.66 9.14 2.59
CA VAL A 261 -9.94 8.51 2.92
C VAL A 261 -10.98 8.92 1.88
N MET A 262 -11.60 7.94 1.24
CA MET A 262 -12.53 8.12 0.13
C MET A 262 -13.77 7.23 0.29
N ASP A 263 -14.78 7.44 -0.56
CA ASP A 263 -15.96 6.57 -0.61
C ASP A 263 -15.54 5.10 -0.75
N PHE A 264 -16.20 4.20 -0.02
CA PHE A 264 -16.09 2.76 -0.25
C PHE A 264 -17.24 2.27 -1.11
N MET A 265 -16.90 1.68 -2.25
CA MET A 265 -17.86 1.11 -3.20
C MET A 265 -17.86 -0.41 -3.06
N ALA A 266 -18.86 -0.95 -2.38
CA ALA A 266 -18.81 -2.34 -1.89
C ALA A 266 -18.94 -3.40 -2.98
N ASP A 267 -19.42 -3.04 -4.16
CA ASP A 267 -19.62 -3.99 -5.27
C ASP A 267 -18.44 -3.98 -6.25
N GLY A 268 -17.31 -3.39 -5.84
CA GLY A 268 -16.04 -3.42 -6.58
C GLY A 268 -16.03 -2.47 -7.78
N ASP A 269 -15.22 -2.83 -8.78
CA ASP A 269 -15.10 -2.08 -10.04
C ASP A 269 -15.86 -2.75 -11.20
N LEU A 270 -16.00 -2.00 -12.28
CA LEU A 270 -16.73 -2.42 -13.47
C LEU A 270 -16.00 -3.52 -14.25
N CYS A 271 -14.67 -3.64 -14.11
CA CYS A 271 -13.90 -4.72 -14.74
C CYS A 271 -14.28 -6.06 -14.11
N ASP A 272 -14.22 -6.14 -12.78
CA ASP A 272 -14.65 -7.34 -12.04
C ASP A 272 -16.10 -7.67 -12.32
N LYS A 273 -16.98 -6.66 -12.38
CA LYS A 273 -18.38 -6.90 -12.71
C LYS A 273 -18.56 -7.42 -14.13
N LEU A 274 -17.81 -6.90 -15.10
CA LEU A 274 -17.82 -7.41 -16.47
C LEU A 274 -17.34 -8.87 -16.54
N ILE A 275 -16.32 -9.23 -15.75
CA ILE A 275 -15.83 -10.61 -15.65
C ILE A 275 -16.94 -11.52 -15.08
N GLU A 276 -17.62 -11.08 -14.02
CA GLU A 276 -18.70 -11.82 -13.37
C GLU A 276 -19.88 -12.08 -14.31
N VAL A 277 -20.37 -11.03 -14.99
CA VAL A 277 -21.59 -11.13 -15.82
C VAL A 277 -21.28 -11.53 -17.27
N HIS A 278 -20.01 -11.53 -17.65
CA HIS A 278 -19.45 -11.73 -19.01
C HIS A 278 -19.88 -10.68 -20.05
N ARG A 279 -21.08 -10.09 -19.91
CA ARG A 279 -21.65 -9.12 -20.83
C ARG A 279 -22.76 -8.31 -20.15
N PHE A 280 -22.83 -7.01 -20.45
CA PHE A 280 -23.95 -6.17 -20.03
C PHE A 280 -25.02 -6.07 -21.12
N PRO A 281 -26.31 -6.21 -20.78
CA PRO A 281 -27.39 -5.75 -21.66
C PRO A 281 -27.19 -4.28 -22.02
N GLU A 282 -27.54 -3.90 -23.26
CA GLU A 282 -27.33 -2.52 -23.72
C GLU A 282 -27.99 -1.49 -22.81
N ASP A 283 -29.17 -1.79 -22.26
CA ASP A 283 -29.87 -0.93 -21.30
C ASP A 283 -29.07 -0.70 -20.00
N GLN A 284 -28.34 -1.72 -19.52
CA GLN A 284 -27.45 -1.57 -18.37
C GLN A 284 -26.22 -0.75 -18.74
N VAL A 285 -25.63 -0.98 -19.93
CA VAL A 285 -24.52 -0.16 -20.44
C VAL A 285 -24.93 1.30 -20.53
N ARG A 286 -26.11 1.58 -21.08
CA ARG A 286 -26.68 2.94 -21.17
C ARG A 286 -26.76 3.60 -19.80
N HIS A 287 -27.27 2.89 -18.80
CA HIS A 287 -27.36 3.41 -17.44
C HIS A 287 -25.99 3.72 -16.83
N ILE A 288 -25.03 2.79 -16.98
CA ILE A 288 -23.65 2.97 -16.51
C ILE A 288 -23.03 4.21 -17.17
N VAL A 289 -23.12 4.31 -18.48
CA VAL A 289 -22.53 5.39 -19.28
C VAL A 289 -23.15 6.73 -18.95
N MET A 290 -24.47 6.79 -18.75
CA MET A 290 -25.15 8.02 -18.35
C MET A 290 -24.58 8.56 -17.04
N LEU A 291 -24.42 7.73 -16.01
CA LEU A 291 -23.88 8.14 -14.72
C LEU A 291 -22.39 8.53 -14.81
N VAL A 292 -21.59 7.77 -15.56
CA VAL A 292 -20.17 8.12 -15.81
C VAL A 292 -20.05 9.43 -16.57
N ALA A 293 -20.85 9.64 -17.61
CA ALA A 293 -20.85 10.86 -18.43
C ALA A 293 -21.27 12.10 -17.63
N GLN A 294 -22.21 11.98 -16.67
CA GLN A 294 -22.52 13.06 -15.73
C GLN A 294 -21.30 13.46 -14.89
N GLY A 295 -20.56 12.49 -14.37
CA GLY A 295 -19.29 12.75 -13.66
C GLY A 295 -18.24 13.41 -14.56
N ILE A 296 -18.11 12.96 -15.81
CA ILE A 296 -17.18 13.53 -16.79
C ILE A 296 -17.53 14.98 -17.12
N VAL A 297 -18.79 15.28 -17.41
CA VAL A 297 -19.26 16.67 -17.64
C VAL A 297 -18.88 17.56 -16.47
N TYR A 298 -19.07 17.09 -15.23
CA TYR A 298 -18.70 17.84 -14.04
C TYR A 298 -17.19 18.16 -13.99
N ILE A 299 -16.31 17.17 -14.10
CA ILE A 299 -14.85 17.44 -14.04
C ILE A 299 -14.36 18.28 -15.23
N HIS A 300 -14.97 18.10 -16.41
CA HIS A 300 -14.66 18.89 -17.61
C HIS A 300 -15.07 20.35 -17.46
N SER A 301 -16.18 20.64 -16.78
CA SER A 301 -16.60 22.02 -16.46
C SER A 301 -15.57 22.75 -15.57
N LEU A 302 -14.77 22.00 -14.83
CA LEU A 302 -13.67 22.51 -14.01
C LEU A 302 -12.32 22.49 -14.74
N ASN A 303 -12.29 22.24 -16.05
CA ASN A 303 -11.07 22.07 -16.85
C ASN A 303 -10.12 20.97 -16.33
N ILE A 304 -10.67 19.92 -15.72
CA ILE A 304 -9.92 18.73 -15.28
C ILE A 304 -10.13 17.61 -16.29
N VAL A 305 -9.04 16.97 -16.71
CA VAL A 305 -9.04 15.78 -17.57
C VAL A 305 -8.59 14.59 -16.74
N HIS A 306 -9.32 13.48 -16.79
CA HIS A 306 -9.06 12.30 -15.98
C HIS A 306 -7.83 11.51 -16.48
N ARG A 307 -7.70 11.33 -17.80
CA ARG A 307 -6.58 10.66 -18.50
C ARG A 307 -6.41 9.15 -18.26
N ASP A 308 -7.17 8.54 -17.35
CA ASP A 308 -7.15 7.07 -17.14
C ASP A 308 -8.56 6.50 -16.94
N ILE A 309 -9.51 6.86 -17.81
CA ILE A 309 -10.85 6.27 -17.78
C ILE A 309 -10.78 4.85 -18.33
N LYS A 310 -11.16 3.88 -17.49
CA LYS A 310 -11.19 2.45 -17.78
C LYS A 310 -12.13 1.75 -16.79
N PRO A 311 -12.57 0.50 -17.04
CA PRO A 311 -13.52 -0.20 -16.17
C PRO A 311 -13.02 -0.35 -14.73
N GLU A 312 -11.73 -0.54 -14.51
CA GLU A 312 -11.09 -0.66 -13.19
C GLU A 312 -11.24 0.62 -12.34
N ASN A 313 -11.42 1.77 -12.99
CA ASN A 313 -11.58 3.08 -12.34
C ASN A 313 -13.06 3.51 -12.26
N ILE A 314 -14.01 2.65 -12.64
CA ILE A 314 -15.45 2.89 -12.52
C ILE A 314 -16.00 1.98 -11.44
N LEU A 315 -16.31 2.55 -10.28
CA LEU A 315 -16.68 1.81 -9.08
C LEU A 315 -18.19 1.71 -8.91
N LEU A 316 -18.65 0.58 -8.37
CA LEU A 316 -20.06 0.21 -8.27
C LEU A 316 -20.49 0.00 -6.81
N HIS A 317 -21.64 0.53 -6.45
CA HIS A 317 -22.30 0.18 -5.20
C HIS A 317 -23.81 0.41 -5.31
N LYS A 318 -24.59 -0.67 -5.31
CA LYS A 318 -26.05 -0.66 -5.54
C LYS A 318 -26.34 0.06 -6.86
N ASN A 319 -27.04 1.19 -6.81
CA ASN A 319 -27.37 2.03 -7.97
C ASN A 319 -26.40 3.22 -8.13
N SER A 320 -25.32 3.27 -7.34
CA SER A 320 -24.32 4.34 -7.42
C SER A 320 -23.15 3.88 -8.29
N ILE A 321 -22.77 4.74 -9.23
CA ILE A 321 -21.61 4.55 -10.10
C ILE A 321 -20.74 5.78 -9.98
N LYS A 322 -19.47 5.57 -9.65
CA LYS A 322 -18.52 6.65 -9.40
C LYS A 322 -17.23 6.44 -10.17
N LEU A 323 -16.76 7.49 -10.84
CA LEU A 323 -15.41 7.54 -11.39
C LEU A 323 -14.41 7.77 -10.25
N ALA A 324 -13.35 6.98 -10.24
CA ALA A 324 -12.31 6.96 -9.22
C ALA A 324 -10.91 7.00 -9.83
N ASP A 325 -9.90 7.08 -8.97
CA ASP A 325 -8.46 7.16 -9.29
C ASP A 325 -8.05 8.37 -10.15
N PHE A 326 -7.88 9.50 -9.47
CA PHE A 326 -7.43 10.76 -10.06
C PHE A 326 -5.89 10.88 -10.05
N GLY A 327 -5.16 9.78 -9.82
CA GLY A 327 -3.68 9.79 -9.75
C GLY A 327 -3.00 10.27 -11.04
N LEU A 328 -3.70 10.19 -12.17
CA LEU A 328 -3.28 10.72 -13.46
C LEU A 328 -4.12 11.92 -13.91
N ALA A 329 -5.04 12.44 -13.11
CA ALA A 329 -5.83 13.60 -13.53
C ALA A 329 -4.95 14.85 -13.65
N LYS A 330 -5.36 15.80 -14.50
CA LYS A 330 -4.65 17.08 -14.64
C LYS A 330 -5.60 18.21 -14.99
N ARG A 331 -5.33 19.38 -14.42
CA ARG A 331 -6.02 20.62 -14.78
C ARG A 331 -5.35 21.25 -16.00
N ILE A 332 -6.12 21.48 -17.06
CA ILE A 332 -5.65 22.18 -18.25
C ILE A 332 -5.67 23.67 -17.93
N THR A 333 -4.49 24.22 -17.63
CA THR A 333 -4.30 25.64 -17.27
C THR A 333 -3.68 26.46 -18.40
N ASP A 334 -2.98 25.82 -19.34
CA ASP A 334 -2.33 26.46 -20.47
C ASP A 334 -2.45 25.58 -21.73
N PRO A 335 -3.11 26.06 -22.80
CA PRO A 335 -3.18 25.36 -24.10
C PRO A 335 -1.81 25.16 -24.77
N SER A 336 -0.80 25.94 -24.40
CA SER A 336 0.57 25.91 -24.96
C SER A 336 1.56 25.08 -24.14
N GLY A 337 1.12 24.52 -23.01
CA GLY A 337 1.97 23.80 -22.07
C GLY A 337 2.55 22.50 -22.62
N GLN A 338 3.67 22.05 -22.03
CA GLN A 338 4.23 20.73 -22.33
C GLN A 338 3.27 19.63 -21.87
N PHE A 339 2.65 18.97 -22.85
CA PHE A 339 1.80 17.81 -22.63
C PHE A 339 2.66 16.59 -22.24
N GLN A 340 2.34 16.01 -21.08
CA GLN A 340 3.02 14.79 -20.62
C GLN A 340 2.70 13.65 -21.59
N LYS A 341 3.73 13.04 -22.19
CA LYS A 341 3.58 11.94 -23.14
C LYS A 341 3.30 10.63 -22.41
N GLY A 342 2.39 9.81 -22.93
CA GLY A 342 2.33 8.39 -22.59
C GLY A 342 1.84 8.05 -21.18
N CYS A 343 0.93 8.84 -20.61
CA CYS A 343 0.28 8.53 -19.34
C CYS A 343 -1.03 7.75 -19.56
N GLY A 344 -1.42 6.96 -18.57
CA GLY A 344 -2.65 6.16 -18.59
C GLY A 344 -2.43 4.74 -19.10
N THR A 345 -3.52 4.00 -19.19
CA THR A 345 -3.55 2.63 -19.71
C THR A 345 -3.61 2.67 -21.24
N PRO A 346 -2.56 2.22 -21.99
CA PRO A 346 -2.43 2.47 -23.42
C PRO A 346 -3.63 2.01 -24.27
N GLU A 347 -4.30 0.94 -23.86
CA GLU A 347 -5.43 0.35 -24.57
C GLU A 347 -6.69 1.21 -24.54
N TYR A 348 -6.84 2.07 -23.53
CA TYR A 348 -7.96 3.01 -23.40
C TYR A 348 -7.58 4.44 -23.77
N ALA A 349 -6.29 4.77 -23.75
CA ALA A 349 -5.83 6.13 -23.97
C ALA A 349 -6.14 6.62 -25.39
N ALA A 350 -6.55 7.88 -25.49
CA ALA A 350 -6.77 8.56 -26.75
C ALA A 350 -5.45 8.64 -27.57
N PRO A 351 -5.51 8.62 -28.91
CA PRO A 351 -4.31 8.67 -29.74
C PRO A 351 -3.44 9.89 -29.40
N GLU A 352 -4.03 11.06 -29.16
CA GLU A 352 -3.29 12.27 -28.79
C GLU A 352 -2.55 12.15 -27.44
N LEU A 353 -3.08 11.40 -26.47
CA LEU A 353 -2.42 11.13 -25.19
C LEU A 353 -1.24 10.17 -25.37
N LEU A 354 -1.42 9.13 -26.18
CA LEU A 354 -0.38 8.17 -26.52
C LEU A 354 0.79 8.93 -27.17
N TYR A 355 0.56 9.61 -28.29
CA TYR A 355 1.61 10.26 -29.07
C TYR A 355 2.12 11.59 -28.48
N GLY A 356 1.62 12.01 -27.33
CA GLY A 356 2.05 13.24 -26.66
C GLY A 356 1.74 14.49 -27.47
N ARG A 357 0.63 14.47 -28.20
CA ARG A 357 0.08 15.63 -28.93
C ARG A 357 -0.74 16.49 -27.95
N PRO A 358 -1.12 17.72 -28.33
CA PRO A 358 -2.05 18.51 -27.53
C PRO A 358 -3.33 17.73 -27.24
N TYR A 359 -3.70 17.68 -25.97
CA TYR A 359 -4.87 16.93 -25.49
C TYR A 359 -5.73 17.81 -24.58
N GLY A 360 -6.97 17.38 -24.38
CA GLY A 360 -7.93 18.10 -23.55
C GLY A 360 -9.04 17.17 -23.07
N THR A 361 -10.18 17.75 -22.73
CA THR A 361 -11.35 17.03 -22.21
C THR A 361 -11.84 15.93 -23.17
N ARG A 362 -11.72 16.14 -24.48
CA ARG A 362 -12.11 15.17 -25.52
C ARG A 362 -11.33 13.85 -25.42
N SER A 363 -10.16 13.80 -24.80
CA SER A 363 -9.38 12.58 -24.63
C SER A 363 -10.07 11.57 -23.72
N ASP A 364 -10.75 12.02 -22.67
CA ASP A 364 -11.54 11.17 -21.79
C ASP A 364 -12.72 10.50 -22.52
N LEU A 365 -13.27 11.15 -23.56
CA LEU A 365 -14.39 10.62 -24.34
C LEU A 365 -13.96 9.49 -25.27
N PHE A 366 -12.73 9.52 -25.77
CA PHE A 366 -12.18 8.38 -26.49
C PHE A 366 -12.08 7.16 -25.57
N SER A 367 -11.53 7.36 -24.37
CA SER A 367 -11.41 6.30 -23.37
C SER A 367 -12.77 5.74 -22.96
N LEU A 368 -13.77 6.60 -22.76
CA LEU A 368 -15.15 6.17 -22.54
C LEU A 368 -15.72 5.39 -23.75
N GLY A 369 -15.42 5.80 -24.98
CA GLY A 369 -15.80 5.06 -26.19
C GLY A 369 -15.24 3.64 -26.21
N VAL A 370 -13.97 3.47 -25.80
CA VAL A 370 -13.35 2.13 -25.66
C VAL A 370 -14.06 1.33 -24.58
N VAL A 371 -14.37 1.93 -23.42
CA VAL A 371 -15.15 1.28 -22.35
C VAL A 371 -16.51 0.82 -22.85
N ILE A 372 -17.28 1.69 -23.53
CA ILE A 372 -18.59 1.35 -24.08
C ILE A 372 -18.49 0.17 -25.03
N TYR A 373 -17.51 0.19 -25.93
CA TYR A 373 -17.29 -0.90 -26.87
C TYR A 373 -17.02 -2.21 -26.13
N VAL A 374 -16.11 -2.20 -25.14
CA VAL A 374 -15.79 -3.39 -24.33
C VAL A 374 -17.04 -3.92 -23.60
N LEU A 375 -17.87 -3.05 -23.03
CA LEU A 375 -19.10 -3.47 -22.35
C LEU A 375 -20.15 -4.07 -23.32
N LEU A 376 -20.23 -3.55 -24.54
CA LEU A 376 -21.19 -3.99 -25.56
C LEU A 376 -20.74 -5.21 -26.35
N PHE A 377 -19.44 -5.45 -26.51
CA PHE A 377 -18.93 -6.53 -27.38
C PHE A 377 -18.05 -7.55 -26.65
N GLY A 378 -17.61 -7.26 -25.42
CA GLY A 378 -16.75 -8.14 -24.62
C GLY A 378 -15.29 -8.18 -25.08
N ASN A 379 -14.89 -7.32 -26.00
CA ASN A 379 -13.53 -7.20 -26.52
C ASN A 379 -13.21 -5.75 -26.91
N PHE A 380 -11.94 -5.43 -27.21
CA PHE A 380 -11.53 -4.08 -27.58
C PHE A 380 -11.91 -3.72 -29.03
N PRO A 381 -12.05 -2.42 -29.34
CA PRO A 381 -12.36 -1.93 -30.69
C PRO A 381 -11.16 -1.99 -31.65
N PHE A 382 -10.19 -2.86 -31.39
CA PHE A 382 -9.01 -3.04 -32.22
C PHE A 382 -8.48 -4.47 -32.09
N THR A 383 -7.62 -4.86 -33.03
CA THR A 383 -7.07 -6.22 -33.06
C THR A 383 -6.17 -6.50 -31.86
N VAL A 384 -6.07 -7.78 -31.50
CA VAL A 384 -5.07 -8.29 -30.54
C VAL A 384 -3.65 -7.86 -30.93
N ALA A 385 -3.34 -7.85 -32.24
CA ALA A 385 -2.03 -7.42 -32.72
C ALA A 385 -1.79 -5.94 -32.39
N SER A 386 -2.80 -5.08 -32.57
CA SER A 386 -2.76 -3.68 -32.15
C SER A 386 -2.60 -3.55 -30.63
N ALA A 387 -3.33 -4.31 -29.82
CA ALA A 387 -3.16 -4.32 -28.36
C ALA A 387 -1.72 -4.67 -27.94
N ALA A 388 -1.17 -5.74 -28.52
CA ALA A 388 0.21 -6.15 -28.28
C ALA A 388 1.24 -5.13 -28.80
N ALA A 389 0.93 -4.40 -29.87
CA ALA A 389 1.77 -3.31 -30.36
C ALA A 389 1.77 -2.12 -29.38
N LEU A 390 0.61 -1.74 -28.85
CA LEU A 390 0.46 -0.69 -27.82
C LEU A 390 1.29 -1.00 -26.57
N GLN A 391 1.31 -2.25 -26.12
CA GLN A 391 2.12 -2.66 -24.97
C GLN A 391 3.63 -2.65 -25.23
N ARG A 392 4.05 -2.75 -26.49
CA ARG A 392 5.48 -2.75 -26.90
C ARG A 392 6.00 -1.35 -27.24
N LEU A 393 5.15 -0.32 -27.23
CA LEU A 393 5.58 1.06 -27.45
C LEU A 393 6.46 1.52 -26.28
N GLU A 394 7.78 1.31 -26.41
CA GLU A 394 8.77 1.77 -25.42
C GLU A 394 8.85 3.29 -25.36
N ARG A 395 8.52 3.97 -26.48
CA ARG A 395 8.45 5.42 -26.63
C ARG A 395 7.37 5.72 -27.65
N PHE A 396 6.40 6.56 -27.29
CA PHE A 396 5.41 7.06 -28.22
C PHE A 396 6.06 8.05 -29.20
N THR A 397 6.61 7.51 -30.28
CA THR A 397 7.13 8.31 -31.39
C THR A 397 5.95 8.95 -32.13
N GLU A 398 6.13 10.18 -32.63
CA GLU A 398 5.15 10.80 -33.52
C GLU A 398 4.85 9.87 -34.68
N GLY A 399 3.59 9.47 -34.82
CA GLY A 399 3.14 8.51 -35.82
C GLY A 399 1.62 8.45 -35.89
N GLU A 400 1.10 7.80 -36.92
CA GLU A 400 -0.32 7.49 -37.07
C GLU A 400 -0.77 6.48 -36.00
N ASP A 401 -2.07 6.49 -35.70
CA ASP A 401 -2.65 5.54 -34.76
C ASP A 401 -2.41 4.09 -35.23
N VAL A 402 -1.71 3.30 -34.41
CA VAL A 402 -1.35 1.91 -34.73
C VAL A 402 -2.52 0.93 -34.57
N ARG A 403 -3.67 1.42 -34.08
CA ARG A 403 -4.87 0.61 -33.89
C ARG A 403 -5.58 0.39 -35.22
N ASP A 404 -5.78 -0.88 -35.54
CA ASP A 404 -6.72 -1.27 -36.58
C ASP A 404 -8.15 -1.25 -36.02
N MET A 405 -8.85 -0.14 -36.29
CA MET A 405 -10.24 0.09 -35.87
C MET A 405 -11.26 -0.39 -36.91
N SER A 406 -10.87 -1.23 -37.89
CA SER A 406 -11.76 -1.74 -38.95
C SER A 406 -13.00 -2.47 -38.42
N CYS A 407 -12.95 -2.95 -37.18
CA CYS A 407 -14.10 -3.53 -36.50
C CYS A 407 -15.26 -2.53 -36.27
N LEU A 408 -15.01 -1.22 -36.38
CA LEU A 408 -16.03 -0.18 -36.34
C LEU A 408 -16.79 -0.02 -37.67
N SER A 409 -16.43 -0.76 -38.71
CA SER A 409 -17.13 -0.72 -39.98
C SER A 409 -18.59 -1.19 -39.81
N PRO A 410 -19.58 -0.48 -40.37
CA PRO A 410 -20.98 -0.92 -40.39
C PRO A 410 -21.19 -2.28 -41.07
N SER A 411 -20.23 -2.75 -41.87
CA SER A 411 -20.25 -4.08 -42.48
C SER A 411 -19.94 -5.21 -41.49
N ASN A 412 -19.42 -4.91 -40.30
CA ASN A 412 -19.11 -5.91 -39.29
C ASN A 412 -20.41 -6.53 -38.73
N PRO A 413 -20.61 -7.87 -38.85
CA PRO A 413 -21.82 -8.53 -38.37
C PRO A 413 -22.15 -8.29 -36.90
N ALA A 414 -21.14 -8.05 -36.05
CA ALA A 414 -21.34 -7.79 -34.63
C ALA A 414 -22.20 -6.53 -34.38
N TRP A 415 -22.18 -5.55 -35.29
CA TRP A 415 -22.95 -4.30 -35.17
C TRP A 415 -24.45 -4.54 -35.19
N LYS A 416 -24.92 -5.65 -35.78
CA LYS A 416 -26.35 -6.03 -35.76
C LYS A 416 -26.88 -6.30 -34.34
N THR A 417 -25.98 -6.57 -33.39
CA THR A 417 -26.34 -6.91 -32.00
C THR A 417 -26.53 -5.68 -31.10
N VAL A 418 -26.30 -4.46 -31.62
CA VAL A 418 -26.40 -3.20 -30.87
C VAL A 418 -27.26 -2.19 -31.63
N SER A 419 -27.95 -1.31 -30.91
CA SER A 419 -28.85 -0.32 -31.52
C SER A 419 -28.12 0.67 -32.45
N PRO A 420 -28.79 1.20 -33.50
CA PRO A 420 -28.24 2.27 -34.33
C PRO A 420 -27.79 3.49 -33.53
N GLU A 421 -28.47 3.81 -32.43
CA GLU A 421 -28.11 4.91 -31.54
C GLU A 421 -26.81 4.63 -30.77
N ALA A 422 -26.58 3.39 -30.29
CA ALA A 422 -25.31 2.98 -29.68
C ALA A 422 -24.16 3.04 -30.68
N GLN A 423 -24.42 2.59 -31.91
CA GLN A 423 -23.49 2.65 -33.03
C GLN A 423 -23.05 4.10 -33.32
N GLN A 424 -23.99 5.05 -33.38
CA GLN A 424 -23.70 6.47 -33.57
C GLN A 424 -22.83 7.05 -32.45
N VAL A 425 -23.10 6.69 -31.19
CA VAL A 425 -22.29 7.09 -30.04
C VAL A 425 -20.87 6.56 -30.16
N LEU A 426 -20.70 5.27 -30.46
CA LEU A 426 -19.38 4.66 -30.63
C LEU A 426 -18.56 5.33 -31.73
N LEU A 427 -19.19 5.57 -32.89
CA LEU A 427 -18.53 6.25 -34.02
C LEU A 427 -18.15 7.69 -33.66
N GLY A 428 -18.96 8.41 -32.89
CA GLY A 428 -18.67 9.78 -32.46
C GLY A 428 -17.63 9.90 -31.36
N LEU A 429 -17.50 8.89 -30.48
CA LEU A 429 -16.52 8.88 -29.39
C LEU A 429 -15.15 8.36 -29.83
N LEU A 430 -15.11 7.40 -30.76
CA LEU A 430 -13.87 6.77 -31.25
C LEU A 430 -13.26 7.49 -32.46
N VAL A 431 -13.61 8.76 -32.67
CA VAL A 431 -12.97 9.62 -33.69
C VAL A 431 -11.53 9.93 -33.29
N VAL A 432 -10.59 9.79 -34.23
CA VAL A 432 -9.16 10.06 -33.99
C VAL A 432 -8.90 11.55 -33.73
N ASP A 433 -9.49 12.44 -34.52
CA ASP A 433 -9.37 13.89 -34.32
C ASP A 433 -10.20 14.33 -33.10
N PRO A 434 -9.57 14.88 -32.03
CA PRO A 434 -10.29 15.34 -30.85
C PRO A 434 -11.26 16.51 -31.12
N ASN A 435 -11.08 17.28 -32.19
CA ASN A 435 -11.96 18.41 -32.51
C ASN A 435 -13.31 17.95 -33.10
N GLU A 436 -13.29 16.84 -33.83
CA GLU A 436 -14.48 16.21 -34.42
C GLU A 436 -15.14 15.20 -33.47
N ARG A 437 -14.39 14.73 -32.46
CA ARG A 437 -14.87 13.76 -31.46
C ARG A 437 -15.97 14.35 -30.60
N MET A 438 -17.03 13.60 -30.30
CA MET A 438 -18.17 14.01 -29.45
C MET A 438 -17.75 14.50 -28.04
N SER A 439 -18.46 15.48 -27.48
CA SER A 439 -18.21 15.96 -26.10
C SER A 439 -19.04 15.18 -25.09
N ALA A 440 -18.69 15.28 -23.80
CA ALA A 440 -19.50 14.68 -22.74
C ALA A 440 -20.91 15.27 -22.66
N THR A 441 -21.07 16.57 -22.94
CA THR A 441 -22.38 17.24 -23.01
C THR A 441 -23.20 16.74 -24.20
N ASP A 442 -22.59 16.61 -25.37
CA ASP A 442 -23.27 16.08 -26.56
C ASP A 442 -23.70 14.62 -26.35
N LEU A 443 -22.84 13.82 -25.71
CA LEU A 443 -23.15 12.44 -25.33
C LEU A 443 -24.37 12.36 -24.41
N LEU A 444 -24.43 13.18 -23.35
CA LEU A 444 -25.58 13.22 -22.43
C LEU A 444 -26.88 13.62 -23.10
N ASN A 445 -26.81 14.46 -24.14
CA ASN A 445 -27.98 14.88 -24.92
C ASN A 445 -28.32 13.90 -26.06
N HIS A 446 -27.47 12.91 -26.33
CA HIS A 446 -27.67 11.99 -27.44
C HIS A 446 -28.94 11.12 -27.23
N PRO A 447 -29.72 10.81 -28.29
CA PRO A 447 -30.91 9.96 -28.20
C PRO A 447 -30.67 8.60 -27.53
N TRP A 448 -29.44 8.07 -27.66
CA TRP A 448 -29.05 6.83 -27.00
C TRP A 448 -29.19 6.88 -25.48
N LEU A 449 -28.92 8.03 -24.84
CA LEU A 449 -29.01 8.20 -23.39
C LEU A 449 -30.34 8.84 -22.94
N THR A 450 -31.00 9.62 -23.82
CA THR A 450 -32.19 10.40 -23.47
C THR A 450 -33.52 9.70 -23.76
N ARG A 451 -33.57 8.72 -24.69
CA ARG A 451 -34.80 7.97 -24.94
C ARG A 451 -35.07 6.96 -23.83
N ALA A 452 -36.31 6.95 -23.35
CA ALA A 452 -36.81 5.87 -22.50
C ALA A 452 -36.68 4.54 -23.25
N SER A 453 -36.19 3.50 -22.56
CA SER A 453 -36.11 2.13 -23.08
C SER A 453 -37.48 1.76 -23.67
N THR A 454 -37.58 1.74 -24.99
CA THR A 454 -38.61 0.95 -25.64
C THR A 454 -38.14 -0.47 -25.44
N THR A 455 -38.68 -1.14 -24.42
CA THR A 455 -38.51 -2.58 -24.24
C THR A 455 -39.02 -3.26 -25.50
N ASP A 456 -38.16 -3.45 -26.49
CA ASP A 456 -38.46 -4.28 -27.65
C ASP A 456 -38.36 -5.73 -27.15
N PRO A 457 -39.47 -6.50 -27.08
CA PRO A 457 -39.45 -7.87 -26.56
C PRO A 457 -38.67 -8.84 -27.45
N ARG A 458 -38.09 -8.37 -28.57
CA ARG A 458 -37.49 -9.20 -29.63
C ARG A 458 -36.01 -9.57 -29.41
N GLY A 459 -35.40 -9.28 -28.26
CA GLY A 459 -33.95 -9.44 -28.06
C GLY A 459 -33.43 -10.81 -27.57
N MET A 460 -34.30 -11.74 -27.17
CA MET A 460 -33.88 -13.06 -26.65
C MET A 460 -33.90 -14.17 -27.72
N ASN A 461 -33.21 -14.01 -28.85
CA ASN A 461 -33.09 -15.06 -29.87
C ASN A 461 -31.61 -15.21 -30.30
N ASP A 462 -31.16 -16.46 -30.48
CA ASP A 462 -29.92 -17.03 -31.07
C ASP A 462 -28.64 -16.17 -31.24
N ASP A 463 -28.76 -14.91 -31.68
CA ASP A 463 -27.68 -13.92 -31.73
C ASP A 463 -27.07 -13.63 -30.35
N ASP A 464 -27.85 -13.77 -29.27
CA ASP A 464 -27.38 -13.60 -27.90
C ASP A 464 -26.43 -14.72 -27.44
N GLU A 465 -26.67 -15.95 -27.88
CA GLU A 465 -25.84 -17.10 -27.50
C GLU A 465 -24.48 -17.08 -28.22
N LEU A 466 -24.48 -16.76 -29.52
CA LEU A 466 -23.27 -16.50 -30.30
C LEU A 466 -22.48 -15.31 -29.72
N ARG A 467 -23.19 -14.29 -29.21
CA ARG A 467 -22.58 -13.12 -28.58
C ARG A 467 -21.95 -13.43 -27.22
N VAL A 468 -22.62 -14.19 -26.36
CA VAL A 468 -22.07 -14.71 -25.09
C VAL A 468 -20.84 -15.57 -25.35
N GLN A 469 -20.90 -16.43 -26.37
CA GLN A 469 -19.80 -17.31 -26.74
C GLN A 469 -18.55 -16.52 -27.18
N ASN A 470 -18.72 -15.48 -28.00
CA ASN A 470 -17.65 -14.58 -28.38
C ASN A 470 -17.05 -13.81 -27.20
N CYS A 471 -17.86 -13.38 -26.22
CA CYS A 471 -17.40 -12.63 -25.05
C CYS A 471 -16.54 -13.49 -24.10
N VAL A 472 -16.95 -14.73 -23.83
CA VAL A 472 -16.19 -15.63 -22.95
C VAL A 472 -14.85 -16.03 -23.59
N GLU A 473 -14.83 -16.28 -24.89
CA GLU A 473 -13.62 -16.72 -25.60
C GLU A 473 -12.66 -15.55 -25.87
N LYS A 474 -13.15 -14.44 -26.44
CA LYS A 474 -12.31 -13.29 -26.80
C LYS A 474 -11.97 -12.42 -25.58
N GLY A 475 -12.89 -12.28 -24.64
CA GLY A 475 -12.68 -11.52 -23.40
C GLY A 475 -11.64 -12.18 -22.49
N LEU A 476 -11.68 -13.51 -22.33
CA LEU A 476 -10.66 -14.22 -21.55
C LEU A 476 -9.30 -14.19 -22.26
N LEU A 477 -9.28 -14.41 -23.58
CA LEU A 477 -8.05 -14.36 -24.36
C LEU A 477 -7.34 -13.01 -24.15
N GLU A 478 -8.10 -11.92 -24.22
CA GLU A 478 -7.62 -10.57 -24.02
C GLU A 478 -7.15 -10.31 -22.58
N LEU A 479 -7.95 -10.70 -21.59
CA LEU A 479 -7.65 -10.58 -20.17
C LEU A 479 -6.37 -11.32 -19.80
N LEU A 480 -6.19 -12.54 -20.31
CA LEU A 480 -4.96 -13.29 -20.12
C LEU A 480 -3.79 -12.67 -20.91
N THR A 481 -3.92 -12.14 -22.11
CA THR A 481 -2.78 -11.50 -22.80
C THR A 481 -2.24 -10.29 -22.04
N ARG A 482 -3.11 -9.59 -21.30
CA ARG A 482 -2.78 -8.38 -20.54
C ARG A 482 -2.15 -8.63 -19.19
N GLY A 483 -2.29 -9.84 -18.65
CA GLY A 483 -1.80 -10.15 -17.32
C GLY A 483 -2.93 -10.15 -16.31
N LEU A 484 -3.43 -11.31 -15.94
CA LEU A 484 -4.36 -11.46 -14.84
C LEU A 484 -3.63 -11.79 -13.55
N GLU A 485 -3.83 -11.02 -12.50
CA GLU A 485 -3.31 -11.35 -11.18
C GLU A 485 -4.13 -12.48 -10.53
N VAL A 486 -3.41 -13.49 -10.03
CA VAL A 486 -3.95 -14.63 -9.30
C VAL A 486 -2.97 -15.04 -8.20
N LEU A 487 -3.44 -15.81 -7.23
CA LEU A 487 -2.58 -16.44 -6.23
C LEU A 487 -2.09 -17.79 -6.77
N LYS A 488 -0.76 -17.95 -6.86
CA LYS A 488 -0.15 -19.21 -7.27
C LYS A 488 0.29 -20.01 -6.06
N HIS A 489 -0.11 -21.29 -6.02
CA HIS A 489 0.33 -22.28 -5.05
C HIS A 489 1.50 -23.11 -5.59
N ASN A 490 2.42 -23.54 -4.71
CA ASN A 490 3.62 -24.29 -5.08
C ASN A 490 3.61 -25.71 -4.49
N GLN A 491 3.95 -26.71 -5.32
CA GLN A 491 4.04 -28.11 -4.91
C GLN A 491 5.40 -28.46 -4.25
N THR A 492 6.48 -27.77 -4.62
CA THR A 492 7.87 -28.15 -4.25
C THR A 492 8.64 -27.05 -3.50
N GLY A 493 8.66 -27.13 -2.16
CA GLY A 493 9.78 -26.67 -1.31
C GLY A 493 9.88 -25.18 -0.86
N LYS A 494 10.24 -25.02 0.42
CA LYS A 494 10.69 -23.82 1.20
C LYS A 494 9.69 -22.71 1.58
N SER A 495 8.62 -22.46 0.83
CA SER A 495 7.57 -21.51 1.24
C SER A 495 6.19 -22.16 1.14
N SER A 496 5.45 -22.19 2.24
CA SER A 496 4.08 -22.70 2.33
C SER A 496 3.02 -21.67 1.91
N HIS A 497 3.42 -20.46 1.52
CA HIS A 497 2.50 -19.36 1.25
C HIS A 497 2.29 -19.18 -0.25
N ALA A 498 1.03 -19.03 -0.65
CA ALA A 498 0.66 -18.59 -1.99
C ALA A 498 1.31 -17.23 -2.28
N HIS A 499 1.63 -16.97 -3.55
CA HIS A 499 2.21 -15.71 -3.97
C HIS A 499 1.46 -15.14 -5.16
N ARG A 500 1.21 -13.83 -5.10
CA ARG A 500 0.61 -13.07 -6.19
C ARG A 500 1.44 -13.19 -7.45
N THR A 501 0.77 -13.56 -8.52
CA THR A 501 1.37 -13.95 -9.79
C THR A 501 0.49 -13.45 -10.92
N ILE A 502 1.11 -12.87 -11.94
CA ILE A 502 0.43 -12.41 -13.13
C ILE A 502 0.49 -13.50 -14.20
N LEU A 503 -0.66 -14.00 -14.63
CA LEU A 503 -0.84 -14.93 -15.75
C LEU A 503 -0.91 -14.18 -17.07
N ARG A 504 -0.07 -14.57 -18.04
CA ARG A 504 -0.06 -13.97 -19.39
C ARG A 504 -0.19 -15.01 -20.49
N LEU A 505 -1.16 -14.86 -21.40
CA LEU A 505 -1.30 -15.72 -22.58
C LEU A 505 -0.71 -15.08 -23.84
N ASP A 506 0.29 -15.72 -24.43
CA ASP A 506 0.72 -15.41 -25.81
C ASP A 506 -0.21 -16.12 -26.79
N ILE A 507 -0.98 -15.32 -27.54
CA ILE A 507 -1.99 -15.79 -28.49
C ILE A 507 -1.35 -16.42 -29.74
N THR A 508 -0.12 -16.01 -30.09
CA THR A 508 0.58 -16.53 -31.27
C THR A 508 0.99 -17.97 -31.06
N SER A 509 1.56 -18.26 -29.89
CA SER A 509 2.00 -19.60 -29.53
C SER A 509 1.00 -20.39 -28.66
N MET A 510 -0.13 -19.78 -28.28
CA MET A 510 -1.06 -20.29 -27.28
C MET A 510 -0.34 -20.75 -25.99
N ALA A 511 0.60 -19.91 -25.52
CA ALA A 511 1.45 -20.21 -24.37
C ALA A 511 1.05 -19.37 -23.17
N LEU A 512 0.59 -20.02 -22.10
CA LEU A 512 0.29 -19.40 -20.83
C LEU A 512 1.55 -19.32 -19.96
N THR A 513 1.94 -18.11 -19.62
CA THR A 513 3.11 -17.80 -18.80
C THR A 513 2.69 -17.21 -17.47
N TRP A 514 3.55 -17.30 -16.46
CA TRP A 514 3.26 -16.68 -15.16
C TRP A 514 4.49 -16.03 -14.54
N THR A 515 4.30 -14.87 -13.92
CA THR A 515 5.39 -14.10 -13.30
C THR A 515 4.97 -13.60 -11.93
N PRO A 516 5.76 -13.84 -10.85
CA PRO A 516 5.47 -13.28 -9.54
C PRO A 516 5.39 -11.75 -9.59
N ALA A 517 4.36 -11.17 -8.99
CA ALA A 517 4.11 -9.72 -9.02
C ALA A 517 5.32 -8.91 -8.51
N SER A 518 6.00 -9.42 -7.48
CA SER A 518 7.22 -8.82 -6.91
C SER A 518 8.40 -8.69 -7.88
N THR A 519 8.46 -9.50 -8.95
CA THR A 519 9.57 -9.52 -9.91
C THR A 519 9.39 -8.49 -11.02
N LEU A 520 8.15 -8.05 -11.31
CA LEU A 520 7.86 -7.07 -12.36
C LEU A 520 8.51 -5.71 -12.07
N HIS A 521 8.63 -5.34 -10.79
CA HIS A 521 9.21 -4.08 -10.36
C HIS A 521 10.72 -3.96 -10.59
N GLN A 522 11.44 -5.09 -10.73
CA GLN A 522 12.90 -5.09 -10.79
C GLN A 522 13.44 -5.19 -12.22
N HIS A 523 12.79 -5.95 -13.11
CA HIS A 523 13.27 -6.13 -14.50
C HIS A 523 12.13 -6.43 -15.49
N PRO A 524 11.45 -5.41 -16.05
CA PRO A 524 10.36 -5.62 -17.02
C PRO A 524 10.82 -6.30 -18.33
N LYS A 525 12.10 -6.18 -18.73
CA LYS A 525 12.58 -6.57 -20.07
C LYS A 525 13.12 -8.01 -20.24
N LYS A 526 13.26 -8.81 -19.17
CA LYS A 526 13.96 -10.13 -19.26
C LYS A 526 13.08 -11.36 -19.52
N HIS A 527 11.76 -11.24 -19.50
CA HIS A 527 10.87 -12.42 -19.55
C HIS A 527 10.20 -12.68 -20.91
N PHE A 528 10.50 -11.88 -21.93
CA PHE A 528 9.82 -11.91 -23.24
C PHE A 528 10.46 -12.83 -24.30
N GLN A 529 11.57 -13.51 -23.99
CA GLN A 529 12.25 -14.39 -24.94
C GLN A 529 12.78 -15.64 -24.25
N ALA A 530 12.04 -16.75 -24.31
CA ALA A 530 12.65 -18.08 -24.29
C ALA A 530 11.66 -19.13 -24.78
N LYS A 531 12.04 -19.85 -25.83
CA LYS A 531 11.31 -20.99 -26.39
C LYS A 531 11.12 -22.17 -25.41
N VAL A 532 11.69 -22.13 -24.20
CA VAL A 532 11.42 -23.06 -23.07
C VAL A 532 11.73 -22.34 -21.75
N HIS A 533 10.81 -21.54 -21.20
CA HIS A 533 10.96 -20.97 -19.85
C HIS A 533 10.24 -21.88 -18.82
N PRO A 534 10.78 -22.09 -17.60
CA PRO A 534 10.15 -22.94 -16.59
C PRO A 534 8.77 -22.45 -16.13
N ARG A 535 8.36 -21.23 -16.52
CA ARG A 535 7.07 -20.61 -16.19
C ARG A 535 6.13 -20.47 -17.40
N THR A 536 6.07 -21.49 -18.25
CA THR A 536 5.29 -21.47 -19.51
C THR A 536 4.58 -22.81 -19.77
N ILE A 537 3.26 -22.87 -19.73
CA ILE A 537 2.46 -24.02 -20.18
C ILE A 537 1.86 -23.68 -21.55
N PHE A 538 2.05 -24.54 -22.56
CA PHE A 538 1.31 -24.42 -23.81
C PHE A 538 -0.09 -25.00 -23.61
N LEU A 539 -1.12 -24.29 -24.07
CA LEU A 539 -2.51 -24.72 -23.87
C LEU A 539 -2.81 -26.06 -24.55
N LYS A 540 -2.12 -26.39 -25.64
CA LYS A 540 -2.22 -27.70 -26.31
C LYS A 540 -1.73 -28.87 -25.45
N ASP A 541 -0.87 -28.61 -24.47
CA ASP A 541 -0.30 -29.63 -23.57
C ASP A 541 -1.14 -29.81 -22.29
N VAL A 542 -2.22 -29.01 -22.14
CA VAL A 542 -3.14 -29.09 -21.01
C VAL A 542 -4.12 -30.23 -21.25
N VAL A 543 -4.06 -31.24 -20.39
CA VAL A 543 -4.95 -32.40 -20.41
C VAL A 543 -6.28 -32.07 -19.74
N GLN A 544 -6.24 -31.27 -18.68
CA GLN A 544 -7.43 -30.95 -17.90
C GLN A 544 -7.33 -29.57 -17.23
N VAL A 545 -8.46 -28.86 -17.21
CA VAL A 545 -8.69 -27.68 -16.36
C VAL A 545 -9.65 -28.11 -15.25
N SER A 546 -9.20 -28.12 -14.00
CA SER A 546 -9.94 -28.67 -12.86
C SER A 546 -10.32 -27.57 -11.89
N ALA A 547 -11.62 -27.43 -11.60
CA ALA A 547 -12.10 -26.59 -10.51
C ALA A 547 -11.84 -27.24 -9.14
N GLY A 548 -11.64 -26.41 -8.11
CA GLY A 548 -11.47 -26.85 -6.72
C GLY A 548 -10.04 -27.22 -6.34
N CYS A 549 -9.89 -27.72 -5.11
CA CYS A 549 -8.60 -28.07 -4.52
C CYS A 549 -8.18 -29.52 -4.83
N SER A 550 -8.05 -29.84 -6.12
CA SER A 550 -7.80 -31.22 -6.57
C SER A 550 -6.36 -31.71 -6.39
N THR A 551 -5.45 -30.87 -5.92
CA THR A 551 -4.01 -31.21 -5.80
C THR A 551 -3.45 -31.03 -4.37
N PRO A 552 -2.37 -31.74 -4.01
CA PRO A 552 -1.69 -31.59 -2.72
C PRO A 552 -1.13 -30.18 -2.45
N ALA A 553 -1.07 -29.30 -3.46
CA ALA A 553 -0.63 -27.92 -3.31
C ALA A 553 -1.53 -27.13 -2.35
N PHE A 554 -2.84 -27.41 -2.39
CA PHE A 554 -3.84 -26.73 -1.58
C PHE A 554 -3.96 -27.31 -0.16
N MET A 555 -3.49 -28.53 0.09
CA MET A 555 -3.71 -29.23 1.37
C MET A 555 -2.87 -28.69 2.55
N LYS A 556 -2.01 -27.68 2.34
CA LYS A 556 -1.10 -27.14 3.37
C LYS A 556 -1.51 -25.77 3.93
N SER A 557 -2.58 -25.15 3.44
CA SER A 557 -3.03 -23.84 3.90
C SER A 557 -4.41 -23.91 4.54
N ALA A 558 -4.52 -23.49 5.81
CA ALA A 558 -5.75 -23.54 6.60
C ALA A 558 -6.80 -22.47 6.22
N THR A 559 -6.55 -21.65 5.19
CA THR A 559 -7.36 -20.48 4.82
C THR A 559 -7.86 -20.49 3.37
N ILE A 560 -7.68 -21.59 2.63
CA ILE A 560 -8.10 -21.69 1.23
C ILE A 560 -9.62 -21.82 1.12
N LYS A 561 -10.20 -21.02 0.23
CA LYS A 561 -11.59 -21.17 -0.21
C LYS A 561 -11.62 -22.08 -1.43
N GLU A 562 -12.15 -23.29 -1.26
CA GLU A 562 -12.13 -24.32 -2.31
C GLU A 562 -12.79 -23.86 -3.62
N ASP A 563 -13.86 -23.08 -3.52
CA ASP A 563 -14.61 -22.51 -4.64
C ASP A 563 -13.90 -21.36 -5.38
N HIS A 564 -12.72 -20.95 -4.90
CA HIS A 564 -11.86 -19.97 -5.57
C HIS A 564 -10.67 -20.63 -6.29
N CYS A 565 -10.45 -21.92 -6.10
CA CYS A 565 -9.28 -22.63 -6.62
C CYS A 565 -9.54 -23.31 -7.96
N PHE A 566 -8.49 -23.40 -8.77
CA PHE A 566 -8.46 -24.24 -9.96
C PHE A 566 -7.03 -24.64 -10.34
N SER A 567 -6.91 -25.69 -11.15
CA SER A 567 -5.63 -26.25 -11.60
C SER A 567 -5.60 -26.47 -13.11
N LEU A 568 -4.46 -26.15 -13.73
CA LEU A 568 -4.14 -26.53 -15.10
C LEU A 568 -3.20 -27.74 -15.08
N VAL A 569 -3.71 -28.89 -15.49
CA VAL A 569 -3.02 -30.18 -15.45
C VAL A 569 -2.44 -30.48 -16.83
N THR A 570 -1.14 -30.73 -16.88
CA THR A 570 -0.41 -31.26 -18.05
C THR A 570 0.17 -32.63 -17.70
N GLU A 571 0.66 -33.39 -18.68
CA GLU A 571 1.28 -34.71 -18.41
C GLU A 571 2.51 -34.63 -17.49
N VAL A 572 3.22 -33.50 -17.51
CA VAL A 572 4.52 -33.35 -16.83
C VAL A 572 4.45 -32.50 -15.56
N ARG A 573 3.39 -31.71 -15.37
CA ARG A 573 3.21 -30.84 -14.19
C ARG A 573 1.78 -30.31 -14.06
N THR A 574 1.50 -29.75 -12.88
CA THR A 574 0.25 -29.01 -12.61
C THR A 574 0.55 -27.58 -12.17
N LEU A 575 -0.25 -26.62 -12.63
CA LEU A 575 -0.24 -25.23 -12.19
C LEU A 575 -1.49 -24.97 -11.34
N ASP A 576 -1.27 -24.75 -10.05
CA ASP A 576 -2.33 -24.56 -9.04
C ASP A 576 -2.53 -23.08 -8.72
N LEU A 577 -3.77 -22.61 -8.85
CA LEU A 577 -4.14 -21.20 -8.83
C LEU A 577 -5.38 -20.95 -7.95
N GLU A 578 -5.47 -19.75 -7.42
CA GLU A 578 -6.60 -19.26 -6.62
C GLU A 578 -6.95 -17.82 -7.05
N THR A 579 -8.24 -17.55 -7.24
CA THR A 579 -8.79 -16.23 -7.61
C THR A 579 -9.34 -15.50 -6.40
N GLU A 580 -9.66 -14.21 -6.57
CA GLU A 580 -10.23 -13.40 -5.49
C GLU A 580 -11.69 -13.76 -5.22
N THR A 581 -12.42 -14.17 -6.27
CA THR A 581 -13.84 -14.54 -6.18
C THR A 581 -14.13 -15.88 -6.88
N LYS A 582 -15.16 -16.57 -6.42
CA LYS A 582 -15.73 -17.76 -7.08
C LYS A 582 -16.12 -17.48 -8.54
N SER A 583 -16.73 -16.33 -8.82
CA SER A 583 -17.15 -15.98 -10.19
C SER A 583 -15.96 -15.82 -11.14
N GLN A 584 -14.85 -15.23 -10.67
CA GLN A 584 -13.59 -15.19 -11.44
C GLN A 584 -13.06 -16.62 -11.70
N GLN A 585 -13.14 -17.51 -10.71
CA GLN A 585 -12.74 -18.91 -10.86
C GLN A 585 -13.56 -19.61 -11.94
N GLU A 586 -14.89 -19.48 -11.89
CA GLU A 586 -15.80 -20.11 -12.85
C GLU A 586 -15.55 -19.59 -14.27
N TYR A 587 -15.35 -18.28 -14.43
CA TYR A 587 -15.01 -17.66 -15.71
C TYR A 587 -13.70 -18.20 -16.28
N LEU A 588 -12.64 -18.25 -15.45
CA LEU A 588 -11.33 -18.74 -15.85
C LEU A 588 -11.37 -20.22 -16.23
N VAL A 589 -12.02 -21.07 -15.43
CA VAL A 589 -12.12 -22.50 -15.72
C VAL A 589 -12.86 -22.74 -17.02
N GLN A 590 -14.01 -22.08 -17.21
CA GLN A 590 -14.80 -22.24 -18.44
C GLN A 590 -14.05 -21.75 -19.67
N GLY A 591 -13.48 -20.54 -19.62
CA GLY A 591 -12.79 -19.98 -20.76
C GLY A 591 -11.46 -20.68 -21.07
N LEU A 592 -10.64 -21.04 -20.05
CA LEU A 592 -9.39 -21.79 -20.28
C LEU A 592 -9.70 -23.17 -20.86
N SER A 593 -10.75 -23.85 -20.41
CA SER A 593 -11.19 -25.12 -20.99
C SER A 593 -11.51 -25.00 -22.48
N ARG A 594 -12.09 -23.88 -22.91
CA ARG A 594 -12.39 -23.62 -24.32
C ARG A 594 -11.13 -23.28 -25.11
N LEU A 595 -10.27 -22.41 -24.57
CA LEU A 595 -9.00 -22.05 -25.22
C LEU A 595 -8.08 -23.28 -25.39
N VAL A 596 -8.09 -24.21 -24.44
CA VAL A 596 -7.39 -25.50 -24.56
C VAL A 596 -7.95 -26.32 -25.73
N LYS A 597 -9.28 -26.48 -25.82
CA LYS A 597 -9.93 -27.17 -26.96
C LYS A 597 -9.55 -26.54 -28.31
N MET A 598 -9.53 -25.22 -28.38
CA MET A 598 -9.12 -24.51 -29.58
C MET A 598 -7.64 -24.73 -29.93
N ALA A 599 -6.76 -24.68 -28.93
CA ALA A 599 -5.33 -24.89 -29.11
C ALA A 599 -5.00 -26.32 -29.53
N ILE A 600 -5.82 -27.31 -29.17
CA ILE A 600 -5.71 -28.69 -29.64
C ILE A 600 -6.23 -28.84 -31.09
N SER A 601 -7.24 -28.06 -31.46
CA SER A 601 -7.82 -28.10 -32.82
C SER A 601 -7.01 -27.36 -33.89
N ARG A 602 -6.10 -26.47 -33.49
CA ARG A 602 -5.15 -25.74 -34.35
C ARG A 602 -3.84 -26.49 -34.44
#